data_AF-A0A2V3IVR4-F1
#
_entry.id   AF-A0A2V3IVR4-F1
#
_cell.length_a   1.000
_cell.length_b   1.000
_cell.length_c   1.000
_cell.angle_alpha   90.00
_cell.angle_beta   90.00
_cell.angle_gamma   90.00
#
_symmetry.space_group_name_H-M   'P 1'
#
loop_
_entity.id
_entity.type
_entity.pdbx_description
1 polymer ?
#
loop_
_entity_poly.entity_id
_entity_poly.type
_entity_poly.pdbx_seq_one_letter_code
_entity_poly.pdbx_strand_id
1 'polypeptide(L)'
;MDSAAFAVNGMFSAVNVGTSSFTKNNVTSQRTTASPAAVRMAVDPFQKQFQSPGKINVDYSRPKKLATYKRSGYSAILDYPTQPSMAGHYSISNCNITSGAKKILMKYDEYCAKGMMQVYKRSAVPYGEYTTKCTEGTLPQQAFDKRVFNRTQAFRQAQKPINVRLGEQYENRRLAFIFTNGCHREEQQFKEMPMSTATYLAGRSEALGTCYRLVTPTTVAEDYMADSVRSQITQKAHPTGVYRVGVCEDGYAKGDAENRRVAALASEFRTSQQSASAITGQQYESARTARKLYASSCHHEETQIYQYPAVAAAMCRD
;
A
#
# COMPACT_ATOMS: atom_id res chain seq x y z
N MET A 1 -10.59 -13.50 6.66
CA MET A 1 -9.59 -12.43 6.95
C MET A 1 -9.65 -11.45 5.81
N ASP A 2 -10.15 -10.25 6.08
CA ASP A 2 -10.43 -9.28 5.03
C ASP A 2 -9.20 -8.43 4.73
N SER A 3 -8.86 -8.37 3.45
CA SER A 3 -8.03 -7.35 2.87
C SER A 3 -8.56 -5.95 3.22
N ALA A 4 -7.63 -5.02 3.35
CA ALA A 4 -7.83 -3.61 3.62
C ALA A 4 -9.02 -2.99 2.84
N ALA A 5 -10.10 -2.63 3.55
CA ALA A 5 -11.15 -1.78 3.01
C ALA A 5 -10.55 -0.42 2.64
N PHE A 6 -10.49 -0.11 1.35
CA PHE A 6 -10.01 1.17 0.85
C PHE A 6 -10.98 2.24 1.28
N ALA A 7 -10.48 3.32 1.90
CA ALA A 7 -11.25 4.53 2.06
C ALA A 7 -10.98 5.43 0.84
N VAL A 8 -12.02 5.75 0.07
CA VAL A 8 -11.98 6.89 -0.86
C VAL A 8 -12.57 8.09 -0.14
N ASN A 9 -11.73 9.00 0.34
CA ASN A 9 -12.15 10.38 0.63
C ASN A 9 -10.95 11.33 0.63
N GLY A 10 -11.00 12.32 -0.28
CA GLY A 10 -10.19 13.55 -0.19
C GLY A 10 -9.10 13.74 -1.27
N MET A 11 -9.40 13.54 -2.55
CA MET A 11 -8.53 14.00 -3.66
C MET A 11 -9.14 15.19 -4.42
N PHE A 12 -9.67 16.20 -3.73
CA PHE A 12 -9.85 17.53 -4.32
C PHE A 12 -9.78 18.57 -3.20
N SER A 13 -8.63 19.23 -3.01
CA SER A 13 -8.63 20.56 -2.42
C SER A 13 -8.81 21.54 -3.57
N ALA A 14 -9.92 22.26 -3.59
CA ALA A 14 -10.07 23.44 -4.43
C ALA A 14 -8.93 24.41 -4.06
N VAL A 15 -8.01 24.63 -4.99
CA VAL A 15 -7.02 25.69 -4.88
C VAL A 15 -7.80 26.99 -5.04
N ASN A 16 -8.09 27.67 -3.93
CA ASN A 16 -8.46 29.06 -3.97
C ASN A 16 -7.23 29.84 -4.44
N VAL A 17 -7.15 30.07 -5.75
CA VAL A 17 -6.24 31.02 -6.36
C VAL A 17 -6.65 32.39 -5.85
N GLY A 18 -5.96 32.86 -4.81
CA GLY A 18 -6.11 34.22 -4.33
C GLY A 18 -5.75 35.18 -5.45
N THR A 19 -6.76 35.81 -6.01
CA THR A 19 -6.62 36.95 -6.93
C THR A 19 -5.91 38.07 -6.17
N SER A 20 -4.69 38.39 -6.60
CA SER A 20 -3.96 39.55 -6.10
C SER A 20 -4.73 40.82 -6.49
N SER A 21 -5.35 41.48 -5.50
CA SER A 21 -5.92 42.80 -5.68
C SER A 21 -4.79 43.82 -5.84
N PHE A 22 -4.64 44.33 -7.07
CA PHE A 22 -3.92 45.57 -7.31
C PHE A 22 -4.70 46.72 -6.67
N THR A 23 -4.20 47.29 -5.58
CA THR A 23 -4.67 48.57 -5.04
C THR A 23 -3.59 49.64 -5.19
N LYS A 24 -3.93 50.59 -6.07
CA LYS A 24 -3.53 52.01 -6.19
C LYS A 24 -2.20 52.46 -5.56
N ASN A 25 -1.34 52.98 -6.45
CA ASN A 25 -0.29 53.94 -6.19
C ASN A 25 -0.76 55.08 -5.26
N ASN A 26 -0.14 55.19 -4.09
CA ASN A 26 -0.02 56.45 -3.37
C ASN A 26 1.47 56.74 -3.21
N VAL A 27 2.00 57.57 -4.11
CA VAL A 27 3.35 58.13 -4.02
C VAL A 27 3.29 59.28 -3.02
N THR A 28 3.83 59.07 -1.83
CA THR A 28 4.14 60.15 -0.89
C THR A 28 5.64 60.16 -0.69
N SER A 29 6.29 61.26 -1.07
CA SER A 29 7.73 61.48 -0.97
C SER A 29 8.18 61.40 0.50
N GLN A 30 8.83 60.30 0.89
CA GLN A 30 9.52 60.22 2.17
C GLN A 30 11.00 60.56 1.99
N ARG A 31 11.36 61.66 2.67
CA ARG A 31 12.70 62.12 3.02
C ARG A 31 13.67 60.97 3.22
N THR A 32 14.85 61.11 2.61
CA THR A 32 16.06 60.31 2.81
C THR A 32 16.38 60.14 4.30
N THR A 33 16.00 59.00 4.86
CA THR A 33 16.62 58.41 6.04
C THR A 33 17.55 57.31 5.57
N ALA A 34 18.74 57.24 6.17
CA ALA A 34 19.79 56.30 5.81
C ALA A 34 19.22 54.88 5.65
N SER A 35 19.52 54.22 4.53
CA SER A 35 19.15 52.84 4.32
C SER A 35 19.57 52.02 5.54
N PRO A 36 18.64 51.29 6.22
CA PRO A 36 19.06 50.36 7.25
C PRO A 36 20.05 49.38 6.62
N ALA A 37 21.11 49.02 7.36
CA ALA A 37 22.11 48.06 6.92
C ALA A 37 21.41 46.89 6.24
N ALA A 38 21.79 46.59 4.99
CA ALA A 38 21.14 45.56 4.20
C ALA A 38 21.03 44.28 5.03
N VAL A 39 19.81 43.96 5.47
CA VAL A 39 19.54 42.74 6.22
C VAL A 39 19.86 41.60 5.27
N ARG A 40 21.06 41.03 5.41
CA ARG A 40 21.39 39.77 4.76
C ARG A 40 20.49 38.74 5.38
N MET A 41 19.38 38.44 4.72
CA MET A 41 18.48 37.33 5.03
C MET A 41 19.26 36.03 4.83
N ALA A 42 20.12 35.69 5.79
CA ALA A 42 20.85 34.45 5.80
C ALA A 42 19.89 33.36 6.26
N VAL A 43 19.77 32.30 5.47
CA VAL A 43 19.01 31.11 5.88
C VAL A 43 19.62 30.56 7.18
N ASP A 44 18.73 30.25 8.13
CA ASP A 44 19.08 29.62 9.41
C ASP A 44 19.96 28.37 9.18
N PRO A 45 21.04 28.17 9.96
CA PRO A 45 21.83 26.93 9.95
C PRO A 45 20.98 25.64 9.92
N PHE A 46 19.87 25.58 10.65
CA PHE A 46 18.96 24.44 10.63
C PHE A 46 18.26 24.31 9.27
N GLN A 47 17.66 25.39 8.77
CA GLN A 47 16.96 25.37 7.49
C GLN A 47 17.92 25.07 6.31
N LYS A 48 19.18 25.53 6.36
CA LYS A 48 20.22 25.19 5.37
C LYS A 48 20.49 23.70 5.26
N GLN A 49 20.34 22.96 6.35
CA GLN A 49 20.56 21.51 6.36
C GLN A 49 19.47 20.76 5.58
N PHE A 50 18.23 21.24 5.60
CA PHE A 50 17.09 20.63 4.90
C PHE A 50 16.88 21.15 3.47
N GLN A 51 17.59 22.21 3.08
CA GLN A 51 17.60 22.72 1.72
C GLN A 51 18.53 21.90 0.82
N SER A 52 18.22 21.89 -0.49
CA SER A 52 19.03 21.18 -1.48
C SER A 52 20.35 21.90 -1.75
N PRO A 53 21.46 21.18 -2.01
CA PRO A 53 22.66 21.80 -2.54
C PRO A 53 22.35 22.42 -3.90
N GLY A 54 22.83 23.65 -4.11
CA GLY A 54 22.71 24.36 -5.37
C GLY A 54 23.47 23.74 -6.55
N LYS A 55 23.48 24.43 -7.69
CA LYS A 55 24.25 24.04 -8.88
C LYS A 55 25.67 24.62 -8.80
N ILE A 56 26.66 23.83 -9.24
CA ILE A 56 28.04 24.30 -9.39
C ILE A 56 28.10 25.46 -10.39
N ASN A 57 29.01 26.40 -10.17
CA ASN A 57 29.20 27.63 -10.97
C ASN A 57 28.04 28.63 -10.92
N VAL A 58 26.98 28.35 -10.14
CA VAL A 58 25.90 29.29 -9.82
C VAL A 58 25.94 29.59 -8.32
N ASP A 59 25.79 28.55 -7.50
CA ASP A 59 25.63 28.68 -6.05
C ASP A 59 26.95 28.45 -5.29
N TYR A 60 27.92 27.77 -5.92
CA TYR A 60 29.25 27.55 -5.37
C TYR A 60 30.29 27.28 -6.47
N SER A 61 31.53 27.69 -6.21
CA SER A 61 32.67 27.48 -7.12
C SER A 61 33.40 26.16 -6.87
N ARG A 62 33.40 25.66 -5.62
CA ARG A 62 34.16 24.46 -5.24
C ARG A 62 33.34 23.18 -5.45
N PRO A 63 33.86 22.18 -6.19
CA PRO A 63 33.14 20.92 -6.39
C PRO A 63 32.91 20.19 -5.05
N LYS A 64 31.68 19.70 -4.87
CA LYS A 64 31.26 18.92 -3.70
C LYS A 64 31.53 17.42 -3.91
N LYS A 65 31.89 16.73 -2.82
CA LYS A 65 32.13 15.27 -2.84
C LYS A 65 30.81 14.51 -2.95
N LEU A 66 30.85 13.30 -3.53
CA LEU A 66 29.68 12.40 -3.62
C LEU A 66 29.02 12.10 -2.26
N ALA A 67 29.83 12.02 -1.20
CA ALA A 67 29.34 11.82 0.16
C ALA A 67 28.40 12.96 0.62
N THR A 68 28.62 14.19 0.15
CA THR A 68 27.75 15.33 0.46
C THR A 68 26.36 15.11 -0.08
N TYR A 69 26.21 14.74 -1.36
CA TYR A 69 24.90 14.47 -2.00
C TYR A 69 24.19 13.23 -1.44
N LYS A 70 24.95 12.24 -0.95
CA LYS A 70 24.38 11.05 -0.31
C LYS A 70 23.80 11.35 1.08
N ARG A 71 24.44 12.23 1.85
CA ARG A 71 24.09 12.53 3.24
C ARG A 71 23.16 13.74 3.38
N SER A 72 23.29 14.71 2.49
CA SER A 72 22.57 15.98 2.50
C SER A 72 22.06 16.28 1.10
N GLY A 73 20.81 16.72 1.01
CA GLY A 73 20.22 17.14 -0.25
C GLY A 73 18.71 17.04 -0.22
N TYR A 74 18.15 16.21 -1.09
CA TYR A 74 16.71 16.03 -1.14
C TYR A 74 16.18 15.45 0.19
N SER A 75 15.47 16.29 0.93
CA SER A 75 14.76 15.91 2.14
C SER A 75 13.26 15.92 1.86
N ALA A 76 12.62 14.76 2.01
CA ALA A 76 11.19 14.61 1.87
C ALA A 76 10.63 13.67 2.92
N ILE A 77 9.41 13.96 3.36
CA ILE A 77 8.66 13.20 4.37
C ILE A 77 7.66 12.32 3.65
N LEU A 78 7.54 11.05 4.04
CA LEU A 78 6.45 10.19 3.57
C LEU A 78 5.15 10.60 4.24
N ASP A 79 4.06 10.55 3.48
CA ASP A 79 2.74 10.64 4.09
C ASP A 79 2.46 9.37 4.89
N TYR A 80 1.52 9.45 5.83
CA TYR A 80 1.12 8.30 6.61
C TYR A 80 0.53 7.21 5.70
N PRO A 81 0.97 5.94 5.78
CA PRO A 81 0.48 4.88 4.92
C PRO A 81 -1.00 4.59 5.19
N THR A 82 -1.80 4.50 4.14
CA THR A 82 -3.24 4.23 4.25
C THR A 82 -3.60 2.76 4.14
N GLN A 83 -2.62 1.89 3.87
CA GLN A 83 -2.79 0.45 3.66
C GLN A 83 -1.63 -0.35 4.29
N PRO A 84 -1.88 -1.59 4.76
CA PRO A 84 -0.85 -2.46 5.31
C PRO A 84 0.29 -2.77 4.34
N SER A 85 -0.01 -2.97 3.05
CA SER A 85 0.98 -3.24 1.99
C SER A 85 1.99 -2.10 1.77
N MET A 86 1.71 -0.89 2.26
CA MET A 86 2.61 0.26 2.17
C MET A 86 3.36 0.54 3.48
N ALA A 87 3.04 -0.19 4.55
CA ALA A 87 3.57 0.08 5.88
C ALA A 87 4.78 -0.80 6.22
N GLY A 88 5.70 -0.27 7.04
CA GLY A 88 6.84 -1.04 7.55
C GLY A 88 8.03 -1.20 6.60
N HIS A 89 7.98 -0.66 5.38
CA HIS A 89 9.09 -0.66 4.42
C HIS A 89 10.07 0.50 4.59
N TYR A 90 9.57 1.68 4.95
CA TYR A 90 10.35 2.91 5.08
C TYR A 90 10.00 3.67 6.35
N SER A 91 10.92 4.54 6.81
CA SER A 91 10.64 5.49 7.90
C SER A 91 9.88 6.71 7.39
N ILE A 92 8.86 7.14 8.16
CA ILE A 92 7.95 8.23 7.77
C ILE A 92 8.66 9.58 7.79
N SER A 93 9.06 10.03 8.98
CA SER A 93 9.84 11.24 9.22
C SER A 93 11.03 10.92 10.12
N ASN A 94 12.15 11.59 9.88
CA ASN A 94 13.31 11.54 10.76
C ASN A 94 13.52 12.95 11.32
N CYS A 95 13.35 13.14 12.63
CA CYS A 95 13.61 14.42 13.27
C CYS A 95 15.12 14.66 13.36
N ASN A 96 15.55 15.91 13.12
CA ASN A 96 16.95 16.37 13.27
C ASN A 96 17.99 15.61 12.42
N ILE A 97 17.55 14.87 11.40
CA ILE A 97 18.43 14.13 10.51
C ILE A 97 18.13 14.53 9.08
N THR A 98 19.13 15.09 8.42
CA THR A 98 19.06 15.37 6.99
C THR A 98 19.04 14.08 6.19
N SER A 99 18.25 14.11 5.13
CA SER A 99 18.20 13.02 4.18
C SER A 99 18.94 13.40 2.90
N GLY A 100 19.28 12.40 2.11
CA GLY A 100 19.87 12.58 0.79
C GLY A 100 19.20 11.70 -0.25
N ALA A 101 19.96 11.31 -1.28
CA ALA A 101 19.45 10.62 -2.46
C ALA A 101 18.55 9.38 -2.18
N LYS A 102 18.71 8.68 -1.05
CA LYS A 102 17.84 7.55 -0.67
C LYS A 102 16.36 7.93 -0.55
N LYS A 103 16.03 9.16 -0.12
CA LYS A 103 14.63 9.62 -0.03
C LYS A 103 13.99 9.84 -1.41
N ILE A 104 14.79 10.05 -2.45
CA ILE A 104 14.31 10.10 -3.84
C ILE A 104 13.75 8.74 -4.23
N LEU A 105 14.53 7.66 -4.03
CA LEU A 105 14.10 6.30 -4.36
C LEU A 105 12.89 5.85 -3.52
N MET A 106 12.87 6.23 -2.24
CA MET A 106 11.73 5.96 -1.36
C MET A 106 10.45 6.65 -1.86
N LYS A 107 10.52 7.93 -2.26
CA LYS A 107 9.38 8.67 -2.82
C LYS A 107 8.97 8.17 -4.19
N TYR A 108 9.93 7.73 -4.99
CA TYR A 108 9.70 7.05 -6.26
C TYR A 108 8.87 5.78 -6.04
N ASP A 109 9.28 4.92 -5.11
CA ASP A 109 8.55 3.70 -4.76
C ASP A 109 7.14 4.00 -4.21
N GLU A 110 6.99 5.03 -3.36
CA GLU A 110 5.66 5.47 -2.89
C GLU A 110 4.73 5.86 -4.05
N TYR A 111 5.26 6.62 -5.02
CA TYR A 111 4.49 7.05 -6.18
C TYR A 111 4.14 5.89 -7.12
N CYS A 112 5.11 4.99 -7.37
CA CYS A 112 4.89 3.76 -8.15
C CYS A 112 3.81 2.90 -7.49
N ALA A 113 3.91 2.62 -6.19
CA ALA A 113 2.93 1.86 -5.43
C ALA A 113 1.52 2.48 -5.52
N LYS A 114 1.40 3.81 -5.40
CA LYS A 114 0.11 4.51 -5.60
C LYS A 114 -0.43 4.31 -7.02
N GLY A 115 0.42 4.39 -8.04
CA GLY A 115 0.06 4.12 -9.43
C GLY A 115 -0.43 2.69 -9.65
N MET A 116 0.25 1.69 -9.09
CA MET A 116 -0.16 0.28 -9.14
C MET A 116 -1.57 0.10 -8.56
N MET A 117 -1.82 0.66 -7.38
CA MET A 117 -3.13 0.56 -6.74
C MET A 117 -4.24 1.27 -7.54
N GLN A 118 -3.94 2.37 -8.23
CA GLN A 118 -4.91 3.02 -9.10
C GLN A 118 -5.34 2.12 -10.26
N VAL A 119 -4.41 1.40 -10.89
CA VAL A 119 -4.71 0.47 -11.98
C VAL A 119 -5.62 -0.66 -11.49
N TYR A 120 -5.29 -1.27 -10.35
CA TYR A 120 -6.11 -2.35 -9.78
C TYR A 120 -7.47 -1.88 -9.26
N LYS A 121 -7.59 -0.63 -8.82
CA LYS A 121 -8.92 -0.05 -8.51
C LYS A 121 -9.76 0.19 -9.75
N ARG A 122 -9.14 0.57 -10.88
CA ARG A 122 -9.85 0.79 -12.15
C ARG A 122 -10.44 -0.52 -12.69
N SER A 123 -9.83 -1.68 -12.43
CA SER A 123 -10.41 -2.96 -12.86
C SER A 123 -11.73 -3.30 -12.16
N ALA A 124 -11.97 -2.76 -10.95
CA ALA A 124 -13.23 -2.90 -10.23
C ALA A 124 -14.32 -1.93 -10.72
N VAL A 125 -13.96 -0.91 -11.52
CA VAL A 125 -14.86 0.14 -12.04
C VAL A 125 -14.55 0.43 -13.52
N PRO A 126 -14.69 -0.55 -14.42
CA PRO A 126 -14.30 -0.37 -15.83
C PRO A 126 -15.21 0.58 -16.61
N TYR A 127 -16.49 0.69 -16.22
CA TYR A 127 -17.50 1.47 -16.95
C TYR A 127 -17.89 2.79 -16.27
N GLY A 128 -17.14 3.21 -15.24
CA GLY A 128 -17.43 4.43 -14.48
C GLY A 128 -18.47 4.26 -13.36
N GLU A 129 -19.20 3.14 -13.33
CA GLU A 129 -20.10 2.78 -12.22
C GLU A 129 -19.43 1.80 -11.25
N TYR A 130 -19.52 2.11 -9.95
CA TYR A 130 -18.93 1.28 -8.90
C TYR A 130 -19.66 -0.06 -8.77
N THR A 131 -18.90 -1.15 -8.81
CA THR A 131 -19.43 -2.51 -8.61
C THR A 131 -19.64 -2.83 -7.14
N THR A 132 -20.35 -3.94 -6.84
CA THR A 132 -20.56 -4.44 -5.48
C THR A 132 -19.26 -4.74 -4.72
N LYS A 133 -18.15 -4.99 -5.44
CA LYS A 133 -16.81 -5.16 -4.85
C LYS A 133 -16.28 -3.87 -4.21
N CYS A 134 -16.72 -2.71 -4.69
CA CYS A 134 -16.28 -1.40 -4.20
C CYS A 134 -17.10 -0.89 -3.01
N THR A 135 -18.14 -1.60 -2.58
CA THR A 135 -18.98 -1.14 -1.47
C THR A 135 -18.24 -1.24 -0.14
N GLU A 136 -17.97 -0.12 0.51
CA GLU A 136 -17.17 -0.09 1.74
C GLU A 136 -18.00 -0.42 3.00
N GLY A 137 -19.24 0.06 3.13
CA GLY A 137 -20.11 -0.17 4.29
C GLY A 137 -21.56 -0.42 3.87
N THR A 138 -22.35 -1.08 4.72
CA THR A 138 -23.80 -1.24 4.50
C THR A 138 -24.60 -0.18 5.27
N LEU A 139 -24.09 0.24 6.43
CA LEU A 139 -24.69 1.32 7.22
C LEU A 139 -23.93 2.64 6.99
N PRO A 140 -24.59 3.79 7.21
CA PRO A 140 -23.89 5.06 7.34
C PRO A 140 -22.77 4.99 8.38
N GLN A 141 -21.70 5.75 8.17
CA GLN A 141 -20.51 5.84 9.04
C GLN A 141 -19.58 4.61 9.10
N GLN A 142 -20.03 3.40 8.75
CA GLN A 142 -19.17 2.19 8.75
C GLN A 142 -17.91 2.35 7.89
N ALA A 143 -17.96 3.14 6.81
CA ALA A 143 -16.79 3.42 5.98
C ALA A 143 -15.68 4.18 6.74
N PHE A 144 -16.06 5.09 7.65
CA PHE A 144 -15.10 5.80 8.50
C PHE A 144 -14.46 4.86 9.52
N ASP A 145 -15.24 3.98 10.14
CA ASP A 145 -14.70 3.00 11.09
C ASP A 145 -13.74 2.04 10.39
N LYS A 146 -14.09 1.57 9.19
CA LYS A 146 -13.22 0.74 8.35
C LYS A 146 -11.94 1.47 7.94
N ARG A 147 -12.02 2.77 7.64
CA ARG A 147 -10.85 3.62 7.36
C ARG A 147 -9.91 3.66 8.56
N VAL A 148 -10.44 3.90 9.77
CA VAL A 148 -9.66 3.96 11.00
C VAL A 148 -9.01 2.61 11.28
N PHE A 149 -9.79 1.53 11.21
CA PHE A 149 -9.31 0.16 11.42
C PHE A 149 -8.20 -0.25 10.43
N ASN A 150 -8.38 0.06 9.15
CA ASN A 150 -7.38 -0.26 8.12
C ASN A 150 -6.08 0.55 8.35
N ARG A 151 -6.21 1.80 8.81
CA ARG A 151 -5.07 2.64 9.17
C ARG A 151 -4.33 2.11 10.40
N THR A 152 -5.04 1.62 11.42
CA THR A 152 -4.43 0.99 12.59
C THR A 152 -3.79 -0.36 12.23
N GLN A 153 -4.36 -1.12 11.31
CA GLN A 153 -3.74 -2.34 10.79
C GLN A 153 -2.42 -2.03 10.06
N ALA A 154 -2.38 -0.96 9.26
CA ALA A 154 -1.13 -0.48 8.65
C ALA A 154 -0.09 -0.08 9.71
N PHE A 155 -0.52 0.55 10.80
CA PHE A 155 0.36 0.84 11.93
C PHE A 155 0.96 -0.44 12.55
N ARG A 156 0.13 -1.44 12.83
CA ARG A 156 0.58 -2.72 13.42
C ARG A 156 1.47 -3.51 12.47
N GLN A 157 1.19 -3.47 11.18
CA GLN A 157 2.06 -4.06 10.15
C GLN A 157 3.49 -3.48 10.20
N ALA A 158 3.63 -2.17 10.46
CA ALA A 158 4.95 -1.56 10.65
C ALA A 158 5.63 -1.92 11.99
N GLN A 159 4.86 -2.30 13.01
CA GLN A 159 5.36 -2.70 14.33
C GLN A 159 5.87 -4.15 14.38
N LYS A 160 5.62 -4.95 13.35
CA LYS A 160 6.21 -6.28 13.22
C LYS A 160 7.74 -6.22 13.39
N PRO A 161 8.35 -7.22 14.05
CA PRO A 161 9.79 -7.24 14.26
C PRO A 161 10.53 -7.30 12.92
N ILE A 162 11.77 -6.80 12.92
CA ILE A 162 12.57 -6.60 11.70
C ILE A 162 12.76 -7.92 10.94
N ASN A 163 13.00 -9.04 11.64
CA ASN A 163 13.17 -10.36 11.03
C ASN A 163 11.93 -10.78 10.21
N VAL A 164 10.73 -10.56 10.73
CA VAL A 164 9.47 -10.88 10.04
C VAL A 164 9.29 -9.98 8.83
N ARG A 165 9.48 -8.67 8.99
CA ARG A 165 9.35 -7.71 7.87
C ARG A 165 10.34 -8.00 6.73
N LEU A 166 11.57 -8.37 7.05
CA LEU A 166 12.54 -8.77 6.04
C LEU A 166 12.14 -10.08 5.35
N GLY A 167 11.70 -11.09 6.12
CA GLY A 167 11.18 -12.34 5.55
C GLY A 167 10.01 -12.11 4.59
N GLU A 168 9.05 -11.27 4.98
CA GLU A 168 7.92 -10.86 4.12
C GLU A 168 8.41 -10.15 2.85
N GLN A 169 9.40 -9.25 2.93
CA GLN A 169 9.96 -8.58 1.74
C GLN A 169 10.62 -9.55 0.76
N TYR A 170 11.38 -10.53 1.25
CA TYR A 170 12.03 -11.53 0.41
C TYR A 170 11.03 -12.46 -0.26
N GLU A 171 10.01 -12.92 0.48
CA GLU A 171 8.93 -13.73 -0.10
C GLU A 171 8.12 -12.94 -1.12
N ASN A 172 7.74 -11.70 -0.82
CA ASN A 172 7.01 -10.85 -1.76
C ASN A 172 7.80 -10.65 -3.05
N ARG A 173 9.12 -10.43 -2.96
CA ARG A 173 9.98 -10.31 -4.13
C ARG A 173 10.05 -11.61 -4.95
N ARG A 174 10.18 -12.76 -4.27
CA ARG A 174 10.15 -14.07 -4.93
C ARG A 174 8.84 -14.28 -5.70
N LEU A 175 7.70 -14.00 -5.06
CA LEU A 175 6.38 -14.14 -5.67
C LEU A 175 6.19 -13.17 -6.86
N ALA A 176 6.63 -11.92 -6.72
CA ALA A 176 6.56 -10.96 -7.81
C ALA A 176 7.37 -11.42 -9.03
N PHE A 177 8.58 -11.95 -8.84
CA PHE A 177 9.40 -12.48 -9.93
C PHE A 177 8.69 -13.62 -10.66
N ILE A 178 8.06 -14.55 -9.93
CA ILE A 178 7.24 -15.61 -10.55
C ILE A 178 6.15 -14.99 -11.44
N PHE A 179 5.51 -13.90 -11.02
CA PHE A 179 4.47 -13.23 -11.79
C PHE A 179 4.94 -12.40 -12.99
N THR A 180 6.17 -11.88 -12.98
CA THR A 180 6.73 -11.12 -14.12
C THR A 180 6.90 -11.93 -15.40
N ASN A 181 6.82 -13.27 -15.33
CA ASN A 181 6.98 -14.16 -16.49
C ASN A 181 8.25 -13.88 -17.33
N GLY A 182 9.35 -13.52 -16.68
CA GLY A 182 10.63 -13.24 -17.36
C GLY A 182 10.74 -11.83 -17.95
N CYS A 183 9.83 -10.91 -17.61
CA CYS A 183 9.98 -9.51 -17.97
C CYS A 183 11.15 -8.87 -17.21
N HIS A 184 12.30 -8.76 -17.88
CA HIS A 184 13.54 -8.26 -17.27
C HIS A 184 13.39 -6.88 -16.62
N ARG A 185 12.58 -5.98 -17.23
CA ARG A 185 12.38 -4.63 -16.69
C ARG A 185 11.59 -4.64 -15.38
N GLU A 186 10.56 -5.47 -15.30
CA GLU A 186 9.75 -5.63 -14.08
C GLU A 186 10.56 -6.28 -12.96
N GLU A 187 11.36 -7.30 -13.27
CA GLU A 187 12.24 -7.94 -12.29
C GLU A 187 13.25 -6.95 -11.69
N GLN A 188 13.87 -6.10 -12.53
CA GLN A 188 14.76 -5.03 -12.05
C GLN A 188 14.03 -4.07 -11.11
N GLN A 189 12.79 -3.70 -11.44
CA GLN A 189 11.96 -2.82 -10.63
C GLN A 189 11.59 -3.45 -9.28
N PHE A 190 11.08 -4.69 -9.28
CA PHE A 190 10.70 -5.40 -8.05
C PHE A 190 11.89 -5.76 -7.16
N LYS A 191 13.11 -5.85 -7.72
CA LYS A 191 14.33 -6.02 -6.92
C LYS A 191 14.61 -4.83 -6.00
N GLU A 192 14.33 -3.62 -6.46
CA GLU A 192 14.72 -2.36 -5.81
C GLU A 192 13.60 -1.72 -4.98
N MET A 193 12.34 -2.03 -5.29
CA MET A 193 11.15 -1.34 -4.77
C MET A 193 10.28 -2.25 -3.89
N PRO A 194 10.54 -2.34 -2.58
CA PRO A 194 9.80 -3.22 -1.68
C PRO A 194 8.33 -2.85 -1.53
N MET A 195 7.97 -1.56 -1.56
CA MET A 195 6.57 -1.13 -1.39
C MET A 195 5.75 -1.47 -2.62
N SER A 196 6.27 -1.17 -3.82
CA SER A 196 5.63 -1.52 -5.10
C SER A 196 5.47 -3.03 -5.27
N THR A 197 6.40 -3.83 -4.75
CA THR A 197 6.30 -5.29 -4.77
C THR A 197 5.14 -5.80 -3.92
N ALA A 198 4.99 -5.30 -2.69
CA ALA A 198 3.90 -5.69 -1.79
C ALA A 198 2.53 -5.20 -2.31
N THR A 199 2.45 -3.98 -2.84
CA THR A 199 1.20 -3.46 -3.43
C THR A 199 0.86 -4.13 -4.76
N TYR A 200 1.86 -4.58 -5.53
CA TYR A 200 1.63 -5.37 -6.74
C TYR A 200 0.92 -6.68 -6.44
N LEU A 201 1.39 -7.44 -5.45
CA LEU A 201 0.79 -8.72 -5.07
C LEU A 201 -0.63 -8.53 -4.53
N ALA A 202 -0.78 -7.66 -3.52
CA ALA A 202 -2.08 -7.38 -2.92
C ALA A 202 -3.08 -6.78 -3.91
N GLY A 203 -2.64 -5.87 -4.77
CA GLY A 203 -3.51 -5.28 -5.79
C GLY A 203 -3.89 -6.28 -6.89
N ARG A 204 -2.96 -7.16 -7.28
CA ARG A 204 -3.21 -8.20 -8.27
C ARG A 204 -4.21 -9.23 -7.76
N SER A 205 -4.06 -9.71 -6.53
CA SER A 205 -4.96 -10.69 -5.95
C SER A 205 -6.38 -10.15 -5.81
N GLU A 206 -6.53 -8.89 -5.37
CA GLU A 206 -7.82 -8.20 -5.31
C GLU A 206 -8.45 -7.98 -6.69
N ALA A 207 -7.66 -7.55 -7.68
CA ALA A 207 -8.16 -7.25 -9.03
C ALA A 207 -8.59 -8.51 -9.80
N LEU A 208 -7.81 -9.59 -9.69
CA LEU A 208 -8.13 -10.88 -10.30
C LEU A 208 -9.21 -11.64 -9.50
N GLY A 209 -9.48 -11.20 -8.27
CA GLY A 209 -10.43 -11.84 -7.37
C GLY A 209 -10.00 -13.24 -6.93
N THR A 210 -8.70 -13.45 -6.74
CA THR A 210 -8.14 -14.73 -6.27
C THR A 210 -8.15 -14.85 -4.74
N CYS A 211 -8.62 -13.82 -4.04
CA CYS A 211 -8.72 -13.79 -2.58
C CYS A 211 -9.83 -14.75 -2.10
N TYR A 212 -9.57 -15.43 -0.98
CA TYR A 212 -10.52 -16.37 -0.35
C TYR A 212 -11.92 -15.79 -0.14
N ARG A 213 -12.04 -14.50 0.19
CA ARG A 213 -13.32 -13.81 0.41
C ARG A 213 -14.25 -13.82 -0.81
N LEU A 214 -13.70 -13.91 -2.02
CA LEU A 214 -14.44 -13.73 -3.26
C LEU A 214 -14.78 -15.05 -3.97
N VAL A 215 -14.11 -16.15 -3.62
CA VAL A 215 -14.37 -17.47 -4.19
C VAL A 215 -15.02 -18.34 -3.12
N THR A 216 -16.36 -18.42 -3.17
CA THR A 216 -17.15 -19.18 -2.20
C THR A 216 -17.21 -20.67 -2.57
N PRO A 217 -17.01 -21.59 -1.62
CA PRO A 217 -17.17 -23.01 -1.85
C PRO A 217 -18.63 -23.36 -2.15
N THR A 218 -18.85 -24.38 -2.98
CA THR A 218 -20.20 -24.82 -3.36
C THR A 218 -20.62 -26.14 -2.72
N THR A 219 -19.66 -26.87 -2.15
CA THR A 219 -19.89 -28.17 -1.51
C THR A 219 -19.30 -28.20 -0.12
N VAL A 220 -19.88 -29.01 0.78
CA VAL A 220 -19.38 -29.19 2.15
C VAL A 220 -17.95 -29.72 2.16
N ALA A 221 -17.58 -30.56 1.19
CA ALA A 221 -16.22 -31.07 1.05
C ALA A 221 -15.23 -29.94 0.70
N GLU A 222 -15.58 -29.07 -0.25
CA GLU A 222 -14.75 -27.95 -0.66
C GLU A 222 -14.56 -26.94 0.49
N ASP A 223 -15.62 -26.66 1.23
CA ASP A 223 -15.61 -25.78 2.41
C ASP A 223 -14.66 -26.32 3.48
N TYR A 224 -14.83 -27.60 3.86
CA TYR A 224 -13.95 -28.27 4.81
C TYR A 224 -12.48 -28.23 4.38
N MET A 225 -12.18 -28.49 3.10
CA MET A 225 -10.81 -28.46 2.60
C MET A 225 -10.23 -27.04 2.60
N ALA A 226 -11.00 -26.04 2.18
CA ALA A 226 -10.53 -24.64 2.16
C ALA A 226 -10.23 -24.13 3.58
N ASP A 227 -11.09 -24.44 4.54
CA ASP A 227 -10.88 -24.15 5.96
C ASP A 227 -9.65 -24.88 6.53
N SER A 228 -9.45 -26.15 6.13
CA SER A 228 -8.27 -26.92 6.54
C SER A 228 -6.97 -26.27 6.04
N VAL A 229 -6.95 -25.78 4.79
CA VAL A 229 -5.81 -25.06 4.21
C VAL A 229 -5.60 -23.74 4.94
N ARG A 230 -6.68 -22.99 5.21
CA ARG A 230 -6.56 -21.72 5.94
C ARG A 230 -6.03 -21.93 7.36
N SER A 231 -6.45 -23.00 8.03
CA SER A 231 -5.94 -23.40 9.33
C SER A 231 -4.44 -23.72 9.27
N GLN A 232 -3.98 -24.50 8.30
CA GLN A 232 -2.56 -24.81 8.11
C GLN A 232 -1.71 -23.55 7.84
N ILE A 233 -2.20 -22.62 7.01
CA ILE A 233 -1.51 -21.35 6.75
C ILE A 233 -1.42 -20.50 8.02
N THR A 234 -2.49 -20.46 8.81
CA THR A 234 -2.53 -19.72 10.08
C THR A 234 -1.60 -20.34 11.12
N GLN A 235 -1.56 -21.67 11.22
CA GLN A 235 -0.63 -22.39 12.09
C GLN A 235 0.83 -22.14 11.68
N LYS A 236 1.13 -22.13 10.38
CA LYS A 236 2.45 -21.75 9.85
C LYS A 236 2.84 -20.32 10.24
N ALA A 237 1.88 -19.40 10.33
CA ALA A 237 2.13 -18.04 10.78
C ALA A 237 2.38 -17.96 12.30
N HIS A 238 1.82 -18.87 13.11
CA HIS A 238 1.91 -18.88 14.58
C HIS A 238 2.49 -20.19 15.15
N PRO A 239 3.78 -20.48 14.95
CA PRO A 239 4.39 -21.74 15.42
C PRO A 239 4.49 -21.86 16.95
N THR A 240 4.40 -20.75 17.69
CA THR A 240 4.65 -20.71 19.14
C THR A 240 3.37 -20.60 19.98
N GLY A 241 2.19 -20.70 19.38
CA GLY A 241 0.89 -20.54 20.06
C GLY A 241 0.54 -19.10 20.50
N VAL A 242 1.52 -18.20 20.59
CA VAL A 242 1.30 -16.77 20.83
C VAL A 242 0.86 -16.07 19.54
N TYR A 243 -0.26 -15.35 19.60
CA TYR A 243 -0.75 -14.53 18.51
C TYR A 243 0.26 -13.42 18.18
N ARG A 244 0.66 -13.37 16.91
CA ARG A 244 1.62 -12.40 16.36
C ARG A 244 0.90 -11.14 15.90
N VAL A 245 1.61 -10.01 16.02
CA VAL A 245 1.18 -8.71 15.52
C VAL A 245 0.91 -8.77 14.02
N GLY A 246 -0.21 -8.20 13.59
CA GLY A 246 -0.59 -8.03 12.19
C GLY A 246 -0.86 -9.33 11.43
N VAL A 247 -1.35 -10.38 12.09
CA VAL A 247 -1.86 -11.61 11.43
C VAL A 247 -3.36 -11.78 11.68
N CYS A 248 -3.78 -11.86 12.94
CA CYS A 248 -5.20 -11.98 13.33
C CYS A 248 -5.52 -10.86 14.34
N GLU A 249 -5.86 -9.67 13.85
CA GLU A 249 -6.18 -8.52 14.70
C GLU A 249 -7.59 -8.04 14.41
N ASP A 250 -8.58 -8.61 15.09
CA ASP A 250 -10.00 -8.31 14.84
C ASP A 250 -10.51 -7.07 15.60
N GLY A 251 -9.75 -6.58 16.59
CA GLY A 251 -10.12 -5.36 17.30
C GLY A 251 -8.96 -4.69 18.01
N TYR A 252 -8.94 -3.36 17.94
CA TYR A 252 -8.00 -2.50 18.66
C TYR A 252 -8.68 -1.72 19.78
N ALA A 253 -9.99 -1.52 19.66
CA ALA A 253 -10.88 -0.94 20.63
C ALA A 253 -12.08 -1.87 20.91
N LYS A 254 -12.83 -1.56 21.97
CA LYS A 254 -14.07 -2.28 22.30
C LYS A 254 -15.09 -2.07 21.18
N GLY A 255 -15.72 -3.16 20.73
CA GLY A 255 -16.73 -3.13 19.67
C GLY A 255 -16.19 -3.32 18.25
N ASP A 256 -14.87 -3.19 18.02
CA ASP A 256 -14.27 -3.38 16.70
C ASP A 256 -14.54 -4.78 16.13
N ALA A 257 -14.40 -5.82 16.96
CA ALA A 257 -14.59 -7.20 16.53
C ALA A 257 -16.01 -7.47 16.00
N GLU A 258 -17.03 -6.88 16.62
CA GLU A 258 -18.41 -7.01 16.15
C GLU A 258 -18.62 -6.27 14.82
N ASN A 259 -18.09 -5.05 14.71
CA ASN A 259 -18.11 -4.29 13.46
C ASN A 259 -17.43 -5.04 12.31
N ARG A 260 -16.33 -5.75 12.61
CA ARG A 260 -15.62 -6.62 11.65
C ARG A 260 -16.43 -7.85 11.28
N ARG A 261 -17.06 -8.51 12.25
CA ARG A 261 -17.95 -9.66 12.01
C ARG A 261 -19.10 -9.28 11.07
N VAL A 262 -19.79 -8.17 11.34
CA VAL A 262 -20.87 -7.67 10.48
C VAL A 262 -20.37 -7.31 9.08
N ALA A 263 -19.19 -6.68 8.97
CA ALA A 263 -18.58 -6.36 7.69
C ALA A 263 -18.21 -7.62 6.87
N ALA A 264 -17.72 -8.67 7.53
CA ALA A 264 -17.38 -9.93 6.89
C ALA A 264 -18.64 -10.64 6.35
N LEU A 265 -19.70 -10.74 7.15
CA LEU A 265 -20.99 -11.31 6.73
C LEU A 265 -21.61 -10.52 5.56
N ALA A 266 -21.52 -9.19 5.60
CA ALA A 266 -21.96 -8.37 4.47
C ALA A 266 -21.14 -8.64 3.19
N SER A 267 -19.85 -8.98 3.33
CA SER A 267 -18.98 -9.29 2.19
C SER A 267 -19.29 -10.66 1.58
N GLU A 268 -19.65 -11.64 2.39
CA GLU A 268 -20.15 -12.95 1.94
C GLU A 268 -21.43 -12.78 1.13
N PHE A 269 -22.39 -12.04 1.67
CA PHE A 269 -23.65 -11.73 0.98
C PHE A 269 -23.46 -10.99 -0.35
N ARG A 270 -22.46 -10.10 -0.47
CA ARG A 270 -22.16 -9.45 -1.75
C ARG A 270 -21.48 -10.36 -2.76
N THR A 271 -20.74 -11.35 -2.27
CA THR A 271 -20.06 -12.32 -3.14
C THR A 271 -21.07 -13.22 -3.83
N SER A 272 -22.16 -13.58 -3.15
CA SER A 272 -23.28 -14.32 -3.77
C SER A 272 -24.10 -13.51 -4.77
N GLN A 273 -23.97 -12.17 -4.79
CA GLN A 273 -24.64 -11.28 -5.77
C GLN A 273 -23.82 -11.06 -7.05
N GLN A 274 -22.63 -11.65 -7.17
CA GLN A 274 -21.81 -11.48 -8.36
C GLN A 274 -22.42 -12.19 -9.58
N SER A 275 -22.13 -11.69 -10.78
CA SER A 275 -22.52 -12.37 -12.01
C SER A 275 -21.82 -13.73 -12.14
N ALA A 276 -22.49 -14.69 -12.77
CA ALA A 276 -21.90 -16.01 -13.02
C ALA A 276 -20.57 -15.95 -13.81
N SER A 277 -20.43 -14.98 -14.71
CA SER A 277 -19.18 -14.72 -15.44
C SER A 277 -18.04 -14.26 -14.51
N ALA A 278 -18.34 -13.42 -13.53
CA ALA A 278 -17.36 -12.97 -12.55
C ALA A 278 -16.94 -14.11 -11.62
N ILE A 279 -17.88 -14.94 -11.17
CA ILE A 279 -17.62 -16.09 -10.29
C ILE A 279 -16.72 -17.11 -10.99
N THR A 280 -17.12 -17.55 -12.19
CA THR A 280 -16.33 -18.54 -12.97
C THR A 280 -14.95 -18.01 -13.33
N GLY A 281 -14.84 -16.74 -13.76
CA GLY A 281 -13.55 -16.10 -14.02
C GLY A 281 -12.62 -16.12 -12.80
N GLN A 282 -13.14 -15.84 -11.61
CA GLN A 282 -12.38 -15.87 -10.36
C GLN A 282 -11.93 -17.28 -9.97
N GLN A 283 -12.78 -18.30 -10.18
CA GLN A 283 -12.44 -19.70 -9.93
C GLN A 283 -11.27 -20.18 -10.82
N TYR A 284 -11.29 -19.84 -12.11
CA TYR A 284 -10.18 -20.19 -13.00
C TYR A 284 -8.90 -19.41 -12.67
N GLU A 285 -9.02 -18.13 -12.33
CA GLU A 285 -7.89 -17.29 -11.96
C GLU A 285 -7.27 -17.71 -10.61
N SER A 286 -8.08 -18.11 -9.63
CA SER A 286 -7.58 -18.62 -8.34
C SER A 286 -6.81 -19.92 -8.54
N ALA A 287 -7.35 -20.86 -9.34
CA ALA A 287 -6.67 -22.11 -9.68
C ALA A 287 -5.34 -21.88 -10.40
N ARG A 288 -5.34 -21.02 -11.44
CA ARG A 288 -4.13 -20.67 -12.19
C ARG A 288 -3.07 -20.03 -11.29
N THR A 289 -3.50 -19.14 -10.40
CA THR A 289 -2.62 -18.42 -9.49
C THR A 289 -2.02 -19.35 -8.43
N ALA A 290 -2.85 -20.17 -7.79
CA ALA A 290 -2.41 -21.12 -6.77
C ALA A 290 -1.43 -22.16 -7.34
N ARG A 291 -1.73 -22.71 -8.53
CA ARG A 291 -0.83 -23.63 -9.22
C ARG A 291 0.54 -23.01 -9.45
N LYS A 292 0.55 -21.79 -9.98
CA LYS A 292 1.79 -21.09 -10.35
C LYS A 292 2.67 -20.77 -9.13
N LEU A 293 2.06 -20.43 -8.01
CA LEU A 293 2.78 -19.99 -6.81
C LEU A 293 3.17 -21.13 -5.86
N TYR A 294 2.33 -22.15 -5.73
CA TYR A 294 2.41 -23.10 -4.62
C TYR A 294 2.61 -24.55 -5.08
N ALA A 295 1.92 -24.99 -6.15
CA ALA A 295 1.90 -26.41 -6.53
C ALA A 295 3.21 -26.97 -7.13
N SER A 296 4.10 -26.11 -7.65
CA SER A 296 5.47 -26.47 -8.09
C SER A 296 5.65 -27.88 -8.72
N SER A 297 4.86 -28.21 -9.75
CA SER A 297 4.89 -29.51 -10.46
C SER A 297 4.37 -30.74 -9.69
N CYS A 298 3.75 -30.56 -8.52
CA CYS A 298 3.14 -31.62 -7.74
C CYS A 298 1.77 -32.01 -8.31
N HIS A 299 1.69 -33.20 -8.91
CA HIS A 299 0.46 -33.68 -9.56
C HIS A 299 -0.74 -33.76 -8.61
N HIS A 300 -0.52 -34.15 -7.35
CA HIS A 300 -1.59 -34.25 -6.34
C HIS A 300 -2.19 -32.88 -6.02
N GLU A 301 -1.32 -31.89 -5.75
CA GLU A 301 -1.75 -30.51 -5.46
C GLU A 301 -2.39 -29.86 -6.69
N GLU A 302 -1.85 -30.05 -7.89
CA GLU A 302 -2.46 -29.55 -9.12
C GLU A 302 -3.88 -30.09 -9.31
N THR A 303 -4.08 -31.41 -9.10
CA THR A 303 -5.40 -32.04 -9.23
C THR A 303 -6.40 -31.46 -8.23
N GLN A 304 -5.99 -31.28 -6.97
CA GLN A 304 -6.84 -30.68 -5.94
C GLN A 304 -7.20 -29.23 -6.25
N ILE A 305 -6.24 -28.42 -6.70
CA ILE A 305 -6.42 -27.00 -7.04
C ILE A 305 -7.42 -26.84 -8.19
N TYR A 306 -7.36 -27.70 -9.21
CA TYR A 306 -8.28 -27.65 -10.34
C TYR A 306 -9.67 -28.18 -10.02
N GLN A 307 -9.77 -29.16 -9.12
CA GLN A 307 -11.06 -29.73 -8.71
C GLN A 307 -11.81 -28.83 -7.72
N TYR A 308 -11.09 -28.09 -6.87
CA TYR A 308 -11.65 -27.30 -5.77
C TYR A 308 -11.13 -25.84 -5.79
N PRO A 309 -11.75 -24.94 -6.58
CA PRO A 309 -11.26 -23.57 -6.76
C PRO A 309 -11.27 -22.70 -5.50
N ALA A 310 -12.13 -22.98 -4.51
CA ALA A 310 -12.08 -22.28 -3.22
C ALA A 310 -10.86 -22.70 -2.38
N VAL A 311 -10.39 -23.96 -2.52
CA VAL A 311 -9.12 -24.41 -1.93
C VAL A 311 -7.96 -23.64 -2.55
N ALA A 312 -7.98 -23.45 -3.87
CA ALA A 312 -6.99 -22.63 -4.57
C ALA A 312 -6.97 -21.17 -4.07
N ALA A 313 -8.15 -20.58 -3.88
CA ALA A 313 -8.27 -19.22 -3.32
C ALA A 313 -7.82 -19.15 -1.85
N ALA A 314 -8.03 -20.21 -1.06
CA ALA A 314 -7.52 -20.31 0.31
C ALA A 314 -5.98 -20.45 0.35
N MET A 315 -5.38 -21.13 -0.63
CA MET A 315 -3.92 -21.25 -0.80
C MET A 315 -3.27 -19.93 -1.21
N CYS A 316 -3.99 -19.05 -1.91
CA CYS A 316 -3.52 -17.73 -2.31
C CYS A 316 -3.26 -16.87 -1.05
N ARG A 317 -2.00 -16.93 -0.58
CA ARG A 317 -1.49 -16.26 0.61
C ARG A 317 -1.16 -14.79 0.34
N ASP A 318 -2.17 -14.00 -0.03
CA ASP A 318 -2.09 -12.54 -0.09
C ASP A 318 -3.11 -11.89 0.84
#